data_AF-A0AAQ4CVF2-F1
#
_entry.id   AF-A0AAQ4CVF2-F1
#
_cell.length_a   1.000
_cell.length_b   1.000
_cell.length_c   1.000
_cell.angle_alpha   90.00
_cell.angle_beta   90.00
_cell.angle_gamma   90.00
#
_symmetry.space_group_name_H-M   'P 1'
#
loop_
_entity.id
_entity.type
_entity.pdbx_description
1 polymer ?
#
loop_
_entity_poly.entity_id
_entity_poly.type
_entity_poly.pdbx_seq_one_letter_code
_entity_poly.pdbx_strand_id
1 'polypeptide(L)'
;MKEVINYARSLNLNVGYPDFKISLCYASMPTSFVIRSDGKLSKCALLLDSEVNVVGELSKDGSLKLDLDKIKWWSRDYLVAILTS
;
A
#
# COMPACT_ATOMS: atom_id res chain seq x y z
N MET A 1 -6.83 21.43 1.43
CA MET A 1 -7.77 20.75 0.52
C MET A 1 -8.80 21.67 -0.13
N LYS A 2 -9.48 22.59 0.58
CA LYS A 2 -10.48 23.50 -0.03
C LYS A 2 -9.96 24.33 -1.22
N GLU A 3 -8.75 24.85 -1.13
CA GLU A 3 -8.12 25.60 -2.24
C GLU A 3 -7.93 24.74 -3.49
N VAL A 4 -7.43 23.51 -3.33
CA VAL A 4 -7.21 22.56 -4.44
C VAL A 4 -8.52 22.24 -5.16
N ILE A 5 -9.60 22.06 -4.41
CA ILE A 5 -10.94 21.79 -4.96
C ILE A 5 -11.47 23.00 -5.73
N ASN A 6 -11.33 24.20 -5.17
CA ASN A 6 -11.77 25.43 -5.84
C ASN A 6 -10.99 25.69 -7.12
N TYR A 7 -9.68 25.46 -7.10
CA TYR A 7 -8.83 25.55 -8.28
C TYR A 7 -9.25 24.54 -9.36
N ALA A 8 -9.44 23.27 -9.01
CA ALA A 8 -9.90 22.25 -9.95
C ALA A 8 -11.28 22.59 -10.55
N ARG A 9 -12.21 23.13 -9.75
CA ARG A 9 -13.52 23.61 -10.24
C ARG A 9 -13.38 24.79 -11.21
N SER A 10 -12.42 25.69 -10.97
CA SER A 10 -12.12 26.80 -11.90
C SER A 10 -11.58 26.32 -13.25
N LEU A 11 -11.03 25.12 -13.30
CA LEU A 11 -10.59 24.43 -14.51
C LEU A 11 -11.70 23.53 -15.12
N ASN A 12 -12.95 23.65 -14.66
CA ASN A 12 -14.08 22.82 -15.05
C ASN A 12 -13.85 21.30 -14.83
N LEU A 13 -12.97 20.92 -13.90
CA LEU A 13 -12.77 19.52 -13.53
C LEU A 13 -13.86 19.10 -12.54
N ASN A 14 -14.52 17.98 -12.86
CA ASN A 14 -15.46 17.36 -11.94
C ASN A 14 -14.70 16.54 -10.90
N VAL A 15 -14.46 17.12 -9.73
CA VAL A 15 -13.78 16.45 -8.62
C VAL A 15 -14.81 15.75 -7.74
N GLY A 16 -14.97 14.45 -7.95
CA GLY A 16 -15.70 13.60 -7.01
C GLY A 16 -14.91 13.45 -5.71
N TYR A 17 -15.60 13.56 -4.58
CA TYR A 17 -15.06 13.08 -3.31
C TYR A 17 -15.45 11.61 -3.24
N PRO A 18 -14.53 10.64 -3.35
CA PRO A 18 -14.89 9.26 -3.08
C PRO A 18 -15.39 9.20 -1.64
N ASP A 19 -16.54 8.58 -1.41
CA ASP A 19 -17.06 8.35 -0.07
C ASP A 19 -15.99 7.57 0.71
N PHE A 20 -15.32 8.26 1.64
CA PHE A 20 -14.08 7.84 2.28
C PHE A 20 -14.34 6.82 3.40
N LYS A 21 -15.25 5.86 3.18
CA LYS A 21 -15.32 4.61 3.95
C LYS A 21 -14.13 3.72 3.58
N ILE A 22 -12.92 4.23 3.80
CA ILE A 22 -11.63 3.54 3.88
C ILE A 22 -11.37 2.55 2.73
N SER A 23 -10.98 3.08 1.57
CA SER A 23 -10.22 2.32 0.56
C SER A 23 -8.73 2.37 0.92
N LEU A 24 -8.32 1.66 1.98
CA LEU A 24 -6.89 1.46 2.25
C LEU A 24 -6.30 0.61 1.13
N CYS A 25 -5.12 0.99 0.65
CA CYS A 25 -4.39 0.14 -0.28
C CYS A 25 -4.09 -1.20 0.41
N TYR A 26 -4.34 -2.32 -0.24
CA TYR A 26 -4.00 -3.63 0.32
C TYR A 26 -2.50 -3.72 0.70
N ALA A 27 -1.63 -2.99 -0.01
CA ALA A 27 -0.21 -2.91 0.28
C ALA A 27 0.11 -2.35 1.68
N SER A 28 -0.79 -1.56 2.28
CA SER A 28 -0.60 -1.09 3.66
C SER A 28 -1.01 -2.13 4.71
N MET A 29 -1.75 -3.17 4.35
CA MET A 29 -2.15 -4.22 5.29
C MET A 29 -0.95 -5.11 5.60
N PRO A 30 -0.56 -5.34 6.87
CA PRO A 30 0.65 -6.07 7.23
C PRO A 30 0.74 -7.47 6.63
N THR A 31 -0.39 -8.15 6.50
CA THR A 31 -0.52 -9.54 6.06
C THR A 31 -0.80 -9.72 4.57
N SER A 32 -0.89 -8.64 3.79
CA SER A 32 -1.11 -8.72 2.35
C SER A 32 0.21 -8.71 1.59
N PHE A 33 0.43 -9.71 0.73
CA PHE A 33 1.66 -9.86 -0.05
C PHE A 33 1.34 -10.33 -1.47
N VAL A 34 2.22 -9.97 -2.40
CA VAL A 34 2.31 -10.53 -3.75
C VAL A 34 3.52 -11.47 -3.77
N ILE A 35 3.30 -12.74 -4.09
CA ILE A 35 4.40 -13.69 -4.35
C ILE A 35 4.76 -13.57 -5.82
N ARG A 36 6.00 -13.16 -6.11
CA ARG A 36 6.49 -13.04 -7.48
C ARG A 36 6.98 -14.39 -8.01
N SER A 37 7.12 -14.49 -9.33
CA SER A 37 7.59 -15.71 -10.01
C SER A 37 9.01 -16.12 -9.63
N ASP A 38 9.82 -15.18 -9.10
CA ASP A 38 11.17 -15.41 -8.59
C ASP A 38 11.20 -15.79 -7.09
N GLY A 39 10.03 -15.96 -6.46
CA GLY A 39 9.91 -16.27 -5.04
C GLY A 39 10.01 -15.07 -4.10
N LYS A 40 10.30 -13.86 -4.60
CA LYS A 40 10.31 -12.64 -3.78
C LYS A 40 8.89 -12.31 -3.31
N LEU A 41 8.77 -11.82 -2.08
CA LEU A 41 7.53 -11.25 -1.54
C LEU A 41 7.54 -9.74 -1.73
N SER A 42 6.48 -9.22 -2.35
CA SER A 42 6.28 -7.79 -2.60
C SER A 42 5.01 -7.26 -1.92
N LYS A 43 4.93 -5.95 -1.67
CA LYS A 43 3.74 -5.31 -1.08
C LYS A 43 2.74 -4.81 -2.12
N CYS A 44 3.20 -4.36 -3.28
CA CYS A 44 2.39 -3.73 -4.32
C CYS A 44 2.61 -4.40 -5.67
N ALA A 45 1.53 -4.70 -6.39
CA ALA A 45 1.63 -5.25 -7.76
C ALA A 45 2.05 -4.21 -8.82
N LEU A 46 1.99 -2.91 -8.49
CA LEU A 46 2.29 -1.83 -9.42
C LEU A 46 3.72 -1.30 -9.31
N LEU A 47 4.44 -1.59 -8.22
CA LEU A 47 5.79 -1.08 -7.97
C LEU A 47 6.86 -2.15 -8.22
N LEU A 48 6.89 -2.71 -9.43
CA LEU A 48 7.64 -3.94 -9.72
C LEU A 48 9.17 -3.81 -9.63
N ASP A 49 9.71 -2.63 -9.94
CA ASP A 49 11.16 -2.42 -10.10
C ASP A 49 11.84 -1.80 -8.87
N SER A 50 11.10 -1.59 -7.78
CA SER A 50 11.64 -0.98 -6.56
C SER A 50 11.99 -2.03 -5.51
N GLU A 51 13.24 -2.01 -5.03
CA GLU A 51 13.68 -2.85 -3.90
C GLU A 51 12.97 -2.51 -2.57
N VAL A 52 12.35 -1.32 -2.47
CA VAL A 52 11.48 -0.97 -1.33
C VAL A 52 10.21 -1.82 -1.32
N ASN A 53 9.78 -2.32 -2.49
CA ASN A 53 8.62 -3.19 -2.61
C ASN A 53 8.90 -4.61 -2.12
N VAL A 54 10.16 -5.06 -2.20
CA VAL A 54 10.58 -6.42 -1.80
C VAL A 54 10.75 -6.49 -0.28
N VAL A 55 9.90 -7.28 0.39
CA VAL A 55 9.81 -7.39 1.86
C VAL A 55 10.09 -8.79 2.38
N GLY A 56 10.54 -9.70 1.52
CA GLY A 56 10.84 -11.06 1.91
C GLY A 56 11.01 -12.00 0.74
N GLU A 57 11.07 -13.29 1.06
CA GLU A 57 11.25 -14.38 0.10
C GLU A 57 10.54 -15.65 0.59
N LEU A 58 9.98 -16.40 -0.36
CA LEU A 58 9.42 -17.73 -0.16
C LEU A 58 10.55 -18.75 -0.26
N SER A 59 10.85 -19.41 0.86
CA SER A 59 11.81 -20.51 0.92
C SER A 59 11.28 -21.75 0.20
N LYS A 60 12.18 -22.63 -0.24
CA LYS A 60 11.84 -23.91 -0.91
C LYS A 60 11.01 -24.87 -0.05
N ASP A 61 11.10 -24.75 1.27
CA ASP A 61 10.33 -25.54 2.24
C ASP A 61 8.92 -24.97 2.51
N GLY A 62 8.55 -23.89 1.82
CA GLY A 62 7.26 -23.21 1.99
C GLY A 62 7.26 -22.16 3.10
N SER A 63 8.36 -21.98 3.83
CA SER A 63 8.47 -20.93 4.86
C SER A 63 8.68 -19.55 4.24
N LEU A 64 8.28 -18.50 4.96
CA LEU A 64 8.52 -17.11 4.57
C LEU A 64 9.65 -16.52 5.38
N LYS A 65 10.62 -15.91 4.70
CA LYS A 65 11.62 -15.03 5.31
C LYS A 65 11.16 -13.59 5.11
N LEU A 66 10.93 -12.86 6.19
CA LEU A 66 10.33 -11.54 6.16
C LEU A 66 11.30 -10.46 6.67
N ASP A 67 11.33 -9.33 5.97
CA ASP A 67 11.95 -8.09 6.42
C ASP A 67 10.88 -7.28 7.19
N LEU A 68 10.90 -7.43 8.52
CA LEU A 68 9.90 -6.81 9.39
C LEU A 68 9.98 -5.28 9.41
N ASP A 69 11.16 -4.71 9.17
CA ASP A 69 11.34 -3.25 9.15
C ASP A 69 10.67 -2.63 7.93
N LYS A 70 10.84 -3.26 6.75
CA LYS A 70 10.10 -2.82 5.56
C LYS A 70 8.60 -3.02 5.71
N ILE A 71 8.14 -4.16 6.27
CA ILE A 71 6.71 -4.40 6.50
C ILE A 71 6.11 -3.35 7.43
N LYS A 72 6.82 -3.01 8.52
CA LYS A 72 6.41 -1.96 9.45
C LYS A 72 6.33 -0.60 8.75
N TRP A 73 7.30 -0.27 7.90
CA TRP A 73 7.27 0.96 7.12
C TRP A 73 6.04 1.04 6.21
N TRP A 74 5.74 -0.03 5.45
CA TRP A 74 4.55 -0.08 4.58
C TRP A 74 3.23 0.00 5.34
N SER A 75 3.19 -0.49 6.58
CA SER A 75 1.97 -0.62 7.37
C SER A 75 1.71 0.52 8.36
N ARG A 76 2.57 1.54 8.38
CA ARG A 76 2.51 2.67 9.34
C ARG A 76 1.15 3.37 9.36
N ASP A 77 0.55 3.57 8.18
CA ASP A 77 -0.70 4.33 8.04
C ASP A 77 -1.94 3.44 8.24
N TYR A 78 -1.79 2.12 8.06
CA TYR A 78 -2.84 1.14 8.34
C TYR A 78 -3.17 1.08 9.83
N LEU A 79 -2.16 1.12 10.70
CA LEU A 79 -2.37 1.13 12.15
C LEU A 79 -3.13 2.38 12.60
N VAL A 80 -2.77 3.55 12.06
CA VAL A 80 -3.49 4.79 12.34
C VAL A 80 -4.95 4.67 11.90
N ALA A 81 -5.17 4.20 10.67
CA ALA A 81 -6.50 4.14 10.09
C ALA A 81 -7.48 3.24 10.86
N ILE A 82 -7.02 2.15 11.48
CA ILE A 82 -7.90 1.25 12.27
C ILE A 82 -8.10 1.75 13.71
N LEU A 83 -7.10 2.41 14.31
CA LEU A 83 -7.19 2.87 15.69
C LEU A 83 -7.99 4.18 15.84
N THR A 84 -8.17 4.92 14.74
CA THR A 84 -8.93 6.18 14.73
C THR A 84 -10.31 6.07 14.08
N SER A 85 -10.74 4.87 13.69
CA SER A 85 -12.02 4.59 13.02
C SER A 85 -13.07 4.02 13.95
#